data_AF-A0A6L7SWR2-F1
#
_entry.id   AF-A0A6L7SWR2-F1
#
_cell.length_a   1.000
_cell.length_b   1.000
_cell.length_c   1.000
_cell.angle_alpha   90.00
_cell.angle_beta   90.00
_cell.angle_gamma   90.00
#
_symmetry.space_group_name_H-M   'P 1'
#
loop_
_entity.id
_entity.type
_entity.pdbx_description
1 polymer ?
#
loop_
_entity_poly.entity_id
_entity_poly.type
_entity_poly.pdbx_seq_one_letter_code
_entity_poly.pdbx_strand_id
1 'polypeptide(L)'
;MIAVYESVIGGAAARTRQMIQQYGSIGALSRLVESADLQRGFRVLRDSGKLEYSFESVIVRHADSFPKNVVDAARWRLENADFL
;
A
#
# COMPACT_ATOMS: atom_id res chain seq x y z
N MET A 1 -1.81 10.78 -4.39
CA MET A 1 -1.73 9.35 -4.00
C MET A 1 -1.92 9.18 -2.49
N ILE A 2 -1.04 9.68 -1.61
CA ILE A 2 -1.20 9.49 -0.15
C ILE A 2 -2.45 10.16 0.44
N ALA A 3 -2.85 11.34 -0.07
CA ALA A 3 -4.04 12.04 0.40
C ALA A 3 -5.35 11.27 0.11
N VAL A 4 -5.40 10.53 -1.00
CA VAL A 4 -6.55 9.68 -1.35
C VAL A 4 -6.60 8.48 -0.39
N TYR A 5 -5.44 7.83 -0.17
CA TYR A 5 -5.31 6.76 0.82
C TYR A 5 -5.79 7.22 2.20
N GLU A 6 -5.28 8.36 2.70
CA GLU A 6 -5.65 8.94 4.01
C GLU A 6 -7.13 9.29 4.12
N SER A 7 -7.72 9.83 3.04
CA SER A 7 -9.15 10.11 2.99
C SER A 7 -10.00 8.85 3.10
N VAL A 8 -9.52 7.72 2.59
CA VAL A 8 -10.27 6.46 2.63
C VAL A 8 -10.08 5.73 3.95
N ILE A 9 -8.86 5.75 4.52
CA ILE A 9 -8.61 5.13 5.83
C ILE A 9 -9.10 5.98 7.02
N GLY A 10 -9.60 7.19 6.77
CA GLY A 10 -10.21 8.06 7.79
C GLY A 10 -9.19 8.68 8.76
N GLY A 11 -7.93 8.83 8.35
CA GLY A 11 -6.90 9.35 9.24
C GLY A 11 -5.58 9.67 8.53
N ALA A 12 -4.78 10.53 9.16
CA ALA A 12 -3.45 10.87 8.67
C ALA A 12 -2.49 9.69 8.81
N ALA A 13 -1.84 9.31 7.72
CA ALA A 13 -0.84 8.26 7.68
C ALA A 13 0.53 8.85 8.00
N ALA A 14 0.67 9.42 9.21
CA ALA A 14 1.85 10.19 9.62
C ALA A 14 3.16 9.43 9.41
N ARG A 15 3.19 8.14 9.79
CA ARG A 15 4.33 7.25 9.55
C ARG A 15 4.62 7.05 8.07
N THR A 16 3.59 6.83 7.24
CA THR A 16 3.74 6.68 5.79
C THR A 16 4.29 7.96 5.16
N ARG A 17 3.79 9.14 5.57
CA ARG A 17 4.32 10.44 5.12
C ARG A 17 5.79 10.61 5.49
N GLN A 18 6.16 10.27 6.72
CA GLN A 18 7.55 10.32 7.18
C GLN A 18 8.43 9.37 6.36
N MET A 19 7.98 8.15 6.09
CA MET A 19 8.73 7.19 5.27
C MET A 19 8.90 7.68 3.84
N ILE A 20 7.88 8.31 3.24
CA ILE A 20 8.00 8.90 1.90
C ILE A 20 9.01 10.04 1.90
N GLN A 21 9.00 10.90 2.91
CA GLN A 21 10.00 11.97 3.02
C GLN A 21 11.42 11.41 3.17
N GLN A 22 11.59 10.33 3.92
CA GLN A 22 12.90 9.75 4.21
C GLN A 22 13.47 8.87 3.09
N TYR A 23 12.61 8.11 2.39
CA TYR A 23 13.03 7.07 1.45
C TYR A 23 12.50 7.27 0.03
N GLY A 24 11.76 8.34 -0.23
CA GLY A 24 10.98 8.53 -1.44
C GLY A 24 9.78 7.58 -1.53
N SER A 25 8.90 7.82 -2.50
CA SER A 25 7.68 7.02 -2.66
C SER A 25 7.98 5.54 -2.87
N ILE A 26 8.87 5.19 -3.80
CA ILE A 26 9.22 3.80 -4.11
C ILE A 26 9.84 3.12 -2.88
N GLY A 27 10.84 3.74 -2.26
CA GLY A 27 11.52 3.17 -1.10
C GLY A 27 10.61 3.02 0.12
N ALA A 28 9.67 3.93 0.31
CA ALA A 28 8.67 3.84 1.37
C ALA A 28 7.67 2.71 1.10
N LEU A 29 7.09 2.66 -0.10
CA LEU A 29 6.11 1.65 -0.52
C LEU A 29 6.70 0.24 -0.45
N SER A 30 7.94 0.04 -0.92
CA SER A 30 8.64 -1.24 -0.83
C SER A 30 8.81 -1.74 0.60
N ARG A 31 9.03 -0.84 1.56
CA ARG A 31 9.16 -1.20 2.98
C ARG A 31 7.81 -1.41 3.65
N LEU A 32 6.85 -0.56 3.29
CA LEU A 32 5.50 -0.61 3.83
C LEU A 32 4.78 -1.87 3.41
N VAL A 33 4.98 -2.35 2.18
CA VAL A 33 4.40 -3.62 1.71
C VAL A 33 4.81 -4.80 2.57
N GLU A 34 5.86 -4.71 3.38
CA GLU A 34 6.28 -5.78 4.29
C GLU A 34 5.82 -5.54 5.74
N SER A 35 5.22 -4.38 6.03
CA SER A 35 4.89 -3.95 7.40
C SER A 35 3.48 -4.32 7.85
N ALA A 36 3.31 -4.57 9.16
CA ALA A 36 2.01 -4.82 9.78
C ALA A 36 1.07 -3.59 9.77
N ASP A 37 1.63 -2.37 9.74
CA ASP A 37 0.85 -1.13 9.65
C ASP A 37 0.11 -1.03 8.32
N LEU A 38 0.73 -1.48 7.23
CA LEU A 38 0.08 -1.51 5.92
C LEU A 38 -1.10 -2.46 5.89
N GLN A 39 -0.99 -3.62 6.54
CA GLN A 39 -2.06 -4.62 6.60
C GLN A 39 -3.34 -4.07 7.23
N ARG A 40 -3.25 -3.09 8.15
CA ARG A 40 -4.44 -2.43 8.71
C ARG A 40 -5.13 -1.53 7.69
N GLY A 41 -4.38 -0.67 7.00
CA GLY A 41 -4.94 0.18 5.95
C GLY A 41 -5.48 -0.61 4.77
N PHE A 42 -4.79 -1.70 4.40
CA PHE A 42 -5.24 -2.64 3.38
C PHE A 42 -6.59 -3.27 3.71
N ARG A 43 -6.78 -3.76 4.95
CA ARG A 43 -8.07 -4.31 5.41
C ARG A 43 -9.20 -3.28 5.34
N VAL A 44 -8.97 -2.06 5.79
CA VAL A 44 -9.96 -0.97 5.71
C VAL A 44 -10.37 -0.68 4.25
N LEU A 45 -9.40 -0.66 3.35
CA LEU A 45 -9.65 -0.45 1.91
C LEU A 45 -10.40 -1.61 1.28
N ARG A 46 -10.05 -2.85 1.65
CA ARG A 46 -10.78 -4.04 1.21
C ARG A 46 -12.22 -4.03 1.69
N ASP A 47 -12.43 -3.85 2.98
CA ASP A 47 -13.77 -3.91 3.60
C ASP A 47 -14.70 -2.81 3.08
N SER A 48 -14.12 -1.73 2.51
CA SER A 48 -14.85 -0.65 1.85
C SER A 48 -14.94 -0.77 0.33
N GLY A 49 -14.49 -1.88 -0.27
CA GLY A 49 -14.53 -2.13 -1.72
C GLY A 49 -13.62 -1.20 -2.53
N LYS A 50 -12.54 -0.71 -1.92
CA LYS A 50 -11.67 0.37 -2.40
C LYS A 50 -10.22 -0.08 -2.60
N LEU A 51 -9.99 -1.35 -2.91
CA LEU A 51 -8.67 -1.93 -3.11
C LEU A 51 -7.86 -1.24 -4.21
N GLU A 52 -8.52 -0.58 -5.17
CA GLU A 52 -7.87 0.21 -6.21
C GLU A 52 -7.09 1.41 -5.66
N TYR A 53 -7.39 1.87 -4.43
CA TYR A 53 -6.65 2.94 -3.75
C TYR A 53 -5.60 2.42 -2.77
N SER A 54 -5.43 1.09 -2.67
CA SER A 54 -4.37 0.48 -1.88
C SER A 54 -2.98 0.74 -2.46
N PHE A 55 -1.98 0.68 -1.59
CA PHE A 55 -0.59 0.79 -2.00
C PHE A 55 -0.17 -0.40 -2.86
N GLU A 56 -0.73 -1.58 -2.61
CA GLU A 56 -0.56 -2.79 -3.40
C GLU A 56 -1.03 -2.55 -4.85
N SER A 57 -2.21 -1.95 -5.04
CA SER A 57 -2.71 -1.57 -6.37
C SER A 57 -1.81 -0.54 -7.07
N VAL A 58 -1.23 0.40 -6.31
CA VAL A 58 -0.25 1.35 -6.87
C VAL A 58 1.04 0.63 -7.29
N ILE A 59 1.56 -0.27 -6.46
CA ILE A 59 2.76 -1.07 -6.76
C ILE A 59 2.55 -1.91 -8.02
N VAL A 60 1.41 -2.60 -8.15
CA VAL A 60 1.11 -3.44 -9.31
C VAL A 60 0.95 -2.62 -10.60
N ARG A 61 0.31 -1.44 -10.53
CA ARG A 61 0.18 -0.52 -11.68
C ARG A 61 1.50 0.06 -12.15
N HIS A 62 2.48 0.18 -11.27
CA HIS A 62 3.80 0.72 -11.55
C HIS A 62 4.89 -0.34 -11.39
N ALA A 63 4.60 -1.60 -11.73
CA ALA A 63 5.47 -2.74 -11.46
C ALA A 63 6.93 -2.53 -11.90
N ASP A 64 7.16 -1.86 -13.04
CA ASP A 64 8.50 -1.59 -13.58
C ASP A 64 9.36 -0.65 -12.70
N SER A 65 8.72 0.08 -11.79
CA SER A 65 9.40 0.97 -10.84
C SER A 65 9.77 0.30 -9.52
N PHE A 66 9.35 -0.95 -9.31
CA PHE A 66 9.53 -1.68 -8.06
C PHE A 66 10.37 -2.94 -8.24
N PRO A 67 11.13 -3.36 -7.20
CA PRO A 67 11.77 -4.66 -7.19
C PRO A 67 10.75 -5.79 -7.38
N LYS A 68 11.12 -6.85 -8.11
CA LYS A 68 10.20 -7.96 -8.43
C LYS A 68 9.54 -8.56 -7.19
N ASN A 69 10.28 -8.77 -6.10
CA ASN A 69 9.75 -9.32 -4.85
C ASN A 69 8.66 -8.44 -4.23
N VAL A 70 8.78 -7.11 -4.35
CA VAL A 70 7.79 -6.13 -3.86
C VAL A 70 6.51 -6.22 -4.69
N VAL A 71 6.65 -6.34 -6.02
CA VAL A 71 5.53 -6.53 -6.94
C VAL A 71 4.81 -7.85 -6.68
N ASP A 72 5.56 -8.94 -6.53
CA ASP A 72 5.01 -10.27 -6.25
C ASP A 72 4.22 -10.25 -4.92
N ALA A 73 4.77 -9.64 -3.87
CA ALA A 73 4.09 -9.49 -2.58
C ALA A 73 2.81 -8.64 -2.67
N ALA A 74 2.83 -7.57 -3.47
CA ALA A 74 1.65 -6.73 -3.70
C ALA A 74 0.56 -7.50 -4.48
N ARG A 75 0.93 -8.25 -5.53
CA ARG A 75 0.01 -9.09 -6.30
C ARG A 75 -0.63 -10.15 -5.41
N TRP A 76 0.19 -10.89 -4.66
CA TRP A 76 -0.29 -11.92 -3.75
C TRP A 76 -1.34 -11.37 -2.77
N ARG A 77 -1.13 -10.18 -2.21
CA ARG A 77 -2.11 -9.56 -1.30
C ARG A 77 -3.41 -9.18 -1.98
N LEU A 78 -3.37 -8.63 -3.20
CA LEU A 78 -4.58 -8.31 -3.94
C LEU A 78 -5.37 -9.56 -4.31
N GLU A 79 -4.68 -10.62 -4.74
CA GLU A 79 -5.29 -11.90 -5.11
C GLU A 79 -5.87 -12.65 -3.91
N ASN A 80 -5.27 -12.49 -2.73
CA ASN A 80 -5.68 -13.15 -1.50
C ASN A 80 -6.42 -12.20 -0.54
N ALA A 81 -6.94 -11.06 -1.05
CA ALA A 81 -7.54 -10.03 -0.21
C ALA A 81 -8.72 -10.57 0.62
N ASP A 82 -9.52 -11.47 0.05
CA ASP A 82 -10.69 -12.07 0.70
C ASP A 82 -10.34 -12.96 1.90
N PHE A 83 -9.09 -13.42 1.99
CA PHE A 83 -8.61 -14.32 3.05
C PHE A 83 -7.76 -13.62 4.12
N LEU A 84 -7.47 -12.32 3.95
CA LEU A 84 -6.64 -11.51 4.86
C LEU A 84 -7.43 -10.77 5.94
#